data_AF-A0A2V7EGV2-F1
#
_entry.id   AF-A0A2V7EGV2-F1
#
_cell.length_a   1.000
_cell.length_b   1.000
_cell.length_c   1.000
_cell.angle_alpha   90.00
_cell.angle_beta   90.00
_cell.angle_gamma   90.00
#
_symmetry.space_group_name_H-M   'P 1'
#
loop_
_entity.id
_entity.type
_entity.pdbx_description
1 polymer ?
#
loop_
_entity_poly.entity_id
_entity_poly.type
_entity_poly.pdbx_seq_one_letter_code
_entity_poly.pdbx_strand_id
1 'polypeptide(L)'
;MDERMIARQDAYLEKTDVWAKLSAPLPVGVISWRQDGKVTARDGKYFARFVAYIEANTVRERLDAVAPGEWDLTLELLAVIAGEDGDGAQYSFKARLQILGVIREDIGTGRDYKQASTDAFKRAAVRFGIANELYAYEQNWVEMDGDGKYAKPVEDPQQAYVRRYGKLGVVSTNGATSDQNGVASPPTSLLTDLEIVSCPKCGGRMWDNRLTKRNPKAPDYKCQNRSCDGVIWPPKPVGDVKEEKKAATTSVLVGGGEEELPF
;
A
#
# COMPACT_ATOMS: atom_id res chain seq x y z
N MET A 1 47.25 -10.22 -4.41
CA MET A 1 45.99 -9.65 -4.95
C MET A 1 45.41 -8.74 -3.89
N ASP A 2 45.11 -7.51 -4.27
CA ASP A 2 45.01 -6.35 -3.38
C ASP A 2 43.64 -6.27 -2.68
N GLU A 3 43.60 -6.44 -1.37
CA GLU A 3 42.41 -6.40 -0.49
C GLU A 3 41.62 -5.08 -0.65
N ARG A 4 42.33 -3.99 -1.04
CA ARG A 4 41.75 -2.68 -1.31
C ARG A 4 40.91 -2.62 -2.59
N MET A 5 41.12 -3.53 -3.55
CA MET A 5 40.31 -3.60 -4.77
C MET A 5 38.99 -4.34 -4.56
N ILE A 6 38.95 -5.32 -3.64
CA ILE A 6 37.74 -6.08 -3.30
C ILE A 6 36.73 -5.18 -2.57
N ALA A 7 37.17 -4.45 -1.54
CA ALA A 7 36.30 -3.55 -0.76
C ALA A 7 35.65 -2.43 -1.60
N ARG A 8 36.35 -1.96 -2.65
CA ARG A 8 35.85 -0.90 -3.53
C ARG A 8 34.84 -1.42 -4.55
N GLN A 9 34.97 -2.68 -4.97
CA GLN A 9 34.04 -3.35 -5.87
C GLN A 9 32.75 -3.74 -5.13
N ASP A 10 32.87 -4.27 -3.90
CA ASP A 10 31.74 -4.68 -3.06
C ASP A 10 30.85 -3.50 -2.66
N ALA A 11 31.44 -2.37 -2.25
CA ALA A 11 30.70 -1.14 -1.97
C ALA A 11 29.99 -0.54 -3.21
N TYR A 12 30.51 -0.81 -4.42
CA TYR A 12 29.89 -0.36 -5.67
C TYR A 12 28.75 -1.28 -6.12
N LEU A 13 28.86 -2.59 -5.86
CA LEU A 13 27.81 -3.58 -6.13
C LEU A 13 26.61 -3.36 -5.20
N GLU A 14 26.83 -3.08 -3.91
CA GLU A 14 25.75 -2.71 -2.97
C GLU A 14 25.03 -1.42 -3.40
N LYS A 15 25.75 -0.39 -3.89
CA LYS A 15 25.13 0.88 -4.28
C LYS A 15 24.32 0.77 -5.58
N THR A 16 24.72 -0.09 -6.52
CA THR A 16 23.97 -0.32 -7.76
C THR A 16 22.65 -1.05 -7.47
N ASP A 17 22.67 -1.99 -6.52
CA ASP A 17 21.49 -2.74 -6.08
C ASP A 17 20.43 -1.83 -5.42
N VAL A 18 20.85 -0.80 -4.66
CA VAL A 18 19.92 0.17 -4.05
C VAL A 18 19.06 0.88 -5.09
N TRP A 19 19.66 1.41 -6.16
CA TRP A 19 18.89 2.13 -7.18
C TRP A 19 17.94 1.21 -7.93
N ALA A 20 18.35 -0.03 -8.21
CA ALA A 20 17.50 -1.05 -8.80
C ALA A 20 16.30 -1.37 -7.89
N LYS A 21 16.54 -1.57 -6.58
CA LYS A 21 15.49 -1.82 -5.59
C LYS A 21 14.53 -0.65 -5.40
N LEU A 22 15.01 0.60 -5.42
CA LEU A 22 14.15 1.79 -5.35
C LEU A 22 13.25 1.92 -6.59
N SER A 23 13.79 1.59 -7.76
CA SER A 23 13.09 1.66 -9.06
C SER A 23 12.27 0.42 -9.40
N ALA A 24 12.30 -0.63 -8.58
CA ALA A 24 11.52 -1.84 -8.77
C ALA A 24 10.01 -1.54 -8.94
N PRO A 25 9.24 -2.37 -9.67
CA PRO A 25 7.80 -2.16 -9.87
C PRO A 25 7.04 -1.95 -8.56
N LEU A 26 5.97 -1.17 -8.57
CA LEU A 26 5.16 -0.97 -7.38
C LEU A 26 4.41 -2.26 -7.01
N PRO A 27 4.21 -2.55 -5.71
CA PRO A 27 3.37 -3.66 -5.30
C PRO A 27 1.94 -3.52 -5.85
N VAL A 28 1.30 -4.65 -6.14
CA VAL A 28 -0.07 -4.66 -6.65
C VAL A 28 -1.03 -3.96 -5.68
N GLY A 29 -1.87 -3.08 -6.21
CA GLY A 29 -2.92 -2.40 -5.46
C GLY A 29 -2.50 -1.17 -4.65
N VAL A 30 -1.24 -0.72 -4.74
CA VAL A 30 -0.82 0.55 -4.09
C VAL A 30 -1.09 1.78 -4.95
N ILE A 31 -1.31 1.58 -6.26
CA ILE A 31 -1.66 2.63 -7.19
C ILE A 31 -3.13 3.02 -6.96
N SER A 32 -3.33 4.30 -6.71
CA SER A 32 -4.63 4.93 -6.49
C SER A 32 -4.92 5.93 -7.60
N TRP A 33 -6.19 6.31 -7.74
CA TRP A 33 -6.63 7.24 -8.78
C TRP A 33 -7.27 8.47 -8.15
N ARG A 34 -6.87 9.65 -8.63
CA ARG A 34 -7.52 10.91 -8.27
C ARG A 34 -8.00 11.63 -9.52
N GLN A 35 -9.11 12.34 -9.38
CA GLN A 35 -9.57 13.26 -10.41
C GLN A 35 -8.55 14.39 -10.60
N ASP A 36 -8.26 14.71 -11.85
CA ASP A 36 -7.39 15.81 -12.24
C ASP A 36 -8.11 16.72 -13.24
N GLY A 37 -8.37 17.96 -12.83
CA GLY A 37 -9.14 18.94 -13.59
C GLY A 37 -10.67 18.86 -13.40
N LYS A 38 -11.37 19.74 -14.13
CA LYS A 38 -12.84 19.88 -14.07
C LYS A 38 -13.53 18.82 -14.92
N VAL A 39 -14.77 18.50 -14.56
CA VAL A 39 -15.64 17.66 -15.37
C VAL A 39 -15.93 18.36 -16.70
N THR A 40 -15.89 17.61 -17.80
CA THR A 40 -16.18 18.08 -19.15
C THR A 40 -17.43 17.38 -19.68
N ALA A 41 -18.38 18.16 -20.22
CA ALA A 41 -19.57 17.62 -20.86
C ALA A 41 -19.28 17.24 -22.31
N ARG A 42 -19.70 16.05 -22.72
CA ARG A 42 -19.59 15.55 -24.09
C ARG A 42 -20.75 14.63 -24.41
N ASP A 43 -21.46 14.90 -25.50
CA ASP A 43 -22.54 14.04 -26.02
C ASP A 43 -23.63 13.70 -24.98
N GLY A 44 -24.01 14.68 -24.16
CA GLY A 44 -25.01 14.51 -23.09
C GLY A 44 -24.53 13.73 -21.85
N LYS A 45 -23.23 13.41 -21.80
CA LYS A 45 -22.56 12.73 -20.67
C LYS A 45 -21.48 13.62 -20.07
N TYR A 46 -21.06 13.27 -18.87
CA TYR A 46 -20.02 13.98 -18.12
C TYR A 46 -18.78 13.10 -17.99
N PHE A 47 -17.60 13.65 -18.23
CA PHE A 47 -16.34 12.92 -18.12
C PHE A 47 -15.33 13.72 -17.29
N ALA A 48 -14.54 13.01 -16.48
CA ALA A 48 -13.40 13.59 -15.80
C ALA A 48 -12.13 12.79 -16.09
N ARG A 49 -10.99 13.46 -16.06
CA ARG A 49 -9.69 12.81 -16.19
C ARG A 49 -9.23 12.34 -14.82
N PHE A 50 -8.73 11.11 -14.76
CA PHE A 50 -8.13 10.52 -13.57
C PHE A 50 -6.65 10.26 -13.81
N VAL A 51 -5.83 10.53 -12.79
CA VAL A 51 -4.39 10.33 -12.81
C VAL A 51 -3.99 9.34 -11.73
N ALA A 52 -3.14 8.39 -12.11
CA ALA A 52 -2.57 7.41 -11.21
C ALA A 52 -1.58 8.07 -10.25
N TYR A 53 -1.61 7.67 -8.98
CA TYR A 53 -0.71 8.17 -7.96
C TYR A 53 -0.47 7.13 -6.87
N ILE A 54 0.62 7.28 -6.13
CA ILE A 54 0.85 6.55 -4.89
C ILE A 54 0.71 7.45 -3.67
N GLU A 55 0.33 6.83 -2.56
CA GLU A 55 0.35 7.47 -1.24
C GLU A 55 1.78 7.72 -0.76
N ALA A 56 1.98 8.77 0.03
CA ALA A 56 3.29 9.14 0.57
C ALA A 56 3.93 8.01 1.41
N ASN A 57 3.10 7.24 2.11
CA ASN A 57 3.55 6.09 2.89
C ASN A 57 4.23 5.04 2.01
N THR A 58 3.75 4.82 0.79
CA THR A 58 4.37 3.88 -0.17
C THR A 58 5.82 4.27 -0.46
N VAL A 59 6.09 5.57 -0.59
CA VAL A 59 7.45 6.08 -0.79
C VAL A 59 8.29 5.86 0.45
N ARG A 60 7.77 6.24 1.63
CA ARG A 60 8.48 6.11 2.91
C ARG A 60 8.86 4.66 3.21
N GLU A 61 7.90 3.76 3.10
CA GLU A 61 8.11 2.32 3.32
C GLU A 61 9.15 1.74 2.37
N ARG A 62 9.17 2.18 1.10
CA ARG A 62 10.20 1.76 0.15
C ARG A 62 11.58 2.30 0.52
N LEU A 63 11.67 3.55 0.92
CA LEU A 63 12.93 4.15 1.38
C LEU A 63 13.45 3.42 2.64
N ASP A 64 12.58 3.19 3.63
CA ASP A 64 12.94 2.48 4.86
C ASP A 64 13.35 1.02 4.61
N ALA A 65 12.72 0.35 3.64
CA ALA A 65 13.07 -1.02 3.29
C ALA A 65 14.39 -1.15 2.52
N VAL A 66 14.74 -0.15 1.69
CA VAL A 66 15.88 -0.23 0.76
C VAL A 66 17.12 0.52 1.26
N ALA A 67 16.92 1.61 2.01
CA ALA A 67 17.99 2.43 2.57
C ALA A 67 17.68 2.81 4.03
N PRO A 68 17.47 1.83 4.94
CA PRO A 68 17.11 2.09 6.32
C PRO A 68 18.12 3.00 7.02
N GLY A 69 17.65 4.13 7.56
CA GLY A 69 18.51 5.10 8.26
C GLY A 69 19.44 5.92 7.36
N GLU A 70 19.45 5.65 6.05
CA GLU A 70 20.38 6.23 5.07
C GLU A 70 19.70 7.17 4.08
N TRP A 71 18.51 7.68 4.45
CA TRP A 71 17.79 8.70 3.70
C TRP A 71 17.35 9.86 4.59
N ASP A 72 17.34 11.06 4.00
CA ASP A 72 16.90 12.29 4.66
C ASP A 72 16.05 13.15 3.71
N LEU A 73 15.07 13.85 4.27
CA LEU A 73 14.20 14.75 3.53
C LEU A 73 14.20 16.13 4.19
N THR A 74 14.67 17.12 3.44
CA THR A 74 14.48 18.53 3.80
C THR A 74 13.38 19.14 2.92
N LEU A 75 12.47 19.87 3.54
CA LEU A 75 11.38 20.59 2.86
C LEU A 75 11.53 22.09 3.10
N GLU A 76 11.58 22.85 2.01
CA GLU A 76 11.63 24.30 2.02
C GLU A 76 10.33 24.85 1.41
N LEU A 77 9.62 25.68 2.19
CA LEU A 77 8.44 26.39 1.69
C LEU A 77 8.88 27.46 0.70
N LEU A 78 8.33 27.42 -0.51
CA LEU A 78 8.54 28.44 -1.53
C LEU A 78 7.46 29.53 -1.45
N ALA A 79 7.67 30.62 -2.18
CA ALA A 79 6.73 31.73 -2.24
C ALA A 79 5.30 31.27 -2.55
N VAL A 80 4.35 31.70 -1.72
CA VAL A 80 2.93 31.42 -1.91
C VAL A 80 2.42 32.28 -3.05
N ILE A 81 1.86 31.64 -4.07
CA ILE A 81 1.27 32.34 -5.21
C ILE A 81 -0.22 32.49 -4.90
N ALA A 82 -0.69 33.72 -4.77
CA ALA A 82 -2.12 33.99 -4.69
C ALA A 82 -2.77 33.54 -6.00
N GLY A 83 -3.80 32.70 -5.92
CA GLY A 83 -4.60 32.37 -7.11
C GLY A 83 -5.38 33.58 -7.59
N GLU A 84 -5.67 33.60 -8.88
CA GLU A 84 -6.64 34.53 -9.46
C GLU A 84 -8.05 34.25 -8.90
N ASP A 85 -8.93 35.25 -9.03
CA ASP A 85 -10.25 35.30 -8.39
C ASP A 85 -10.97 33.94 -8.30
N GLY A 86 -11.04 33.40 -7.08
CA GLY A 86 -11.79 32.21 -6.74
C GLY A 86 -11.02 30.88 -6.67
N ASP A 87 -9.76 30.81 -7.12
CA ASP A 87 -8.99 29.54 -7.14
C ASP A 87 -8.19 29.26 -5.86
N GLY A 88 -8.10 30.25 -4.96
CA GLY A 88 -7.40 30.15 -3.68
C GLY A 88 -5.88 30.20 -3.81
N ALA A 89 -5.16 30.25 -2.69
CA ALA A 89 -3.70 30.29 -2.71
C ALA A 89 -3.09 28.94 -3.13
N GLN A 90 -2.02 28.99 -3.93
CA GLN A 90 -1.19 27.84 -4.25
C GLN A 90 0.07 27.84 -3.41
N TYR A 91 0.30 26.73 -2.71
CA TYR A 91 1.50 26.47 -1.92
C TYR A 91 2.45 25.60 -2.73
N SER A 92 3.75 25.87 -2.59
CA SER A 92 4.79 25.08 -3.23
C SER A 92 5.90 24.76 -2.24
N PHE A 93 6.41 23.54 -2.27
CA PHE A 93 7.58 23.13 -1.50
C PHE A 93 8.67 22.64 -2.42
N LYS A 94 9.90 23.05 -2.15
CA LYS A 94 11.08 22.37 -2.69
C LYS A 94 11.44 21.23 -1.74
N ALA A 95 11.43 20.01 -2.26
CA ALA A 95 11.92 18.84 -1.55
C ALA A 95 13.37 18.57 -1.96
N ARG A 96 14.25 18.44 -0.98
CA ARG A 96 15.61 17.94 -1.14
C ARG A 96 15.68 16.57 -0.47
N LEU A 97 15.64 15.52 -1.30
CA LEU A 97 15.72 14.13 -0.85
C LEU A 97 17.14 13.61 -1.05
N GLN A 98 17.75 13.15 0.04
CA GLN A 98 19.08 12.57 0.05
C GLN A 98 18.99 11.07 0.36
N ILE A 99 19.67 10.22 -0.41
CA ILE A 99 19.76 8.78 -0.20
C ILE A 99 21.21 8.35 -0.41
N LEU A 100 21.86 7.74 0.59
CA LEU A 100 23.29 7.32 0.53
C LEU A 100 24.22 8.42 0.00
N GLY A 101 24.00 9.65 0.47
CA GLY A 101 24.73 10.86 0.09
C GLY A 101 24.38 11.46 -1.28
N VAL A 102 23.54 10.81 -2.09
CA VAL A 102 23.07 11.35 -3.38
C VAL A 102 21.85 12.21 -3.14
N ILE A 103 21.84 13.43 -3.69
CA ILE A 103 20.74 14.39 -3.51
C ILE A 103 20.01 14.58 -4.83
N ARG A 104 18.68 14.50 -4.80
CA ARG A 104 17.81 14.93 -5.91
C ARG A 104 16.71 15.82 -5.36
N GLU A 105 16.37 16.84 -6.14
CA GLU A 105 15.43 17.86 -5.73
C GLU A 105 14.28 17.96 -6.73
N ASP A 106 13.07 18.19 -6.22
CA ASP A 106 11.91 18.54 -7.05
C ASP A 106 11.00 19.49 -6.29
N ILE A 107 10.05 20.08 -7.01
CA ILE A 107 9.05 21.00 -6.47
C ILE A 107 7.70 20.31 -6.54
N GLY A 108 6.96 20.34 -5.44
CA GLY A 108 5.55 19.93 -5.43
C GLY A 108 4.64 21.09 -5.07
N THR A 109 3.40 20.97 -5.52
CA THR A 109 2.40 22.04 -5.38
C THR A 109 1.10 21.51 -4.80
N GLY A 110 0.31 22.39 -4.19
CA GLY A 110 -0.97 22.02 -3.60
C GLY A 110 -1.78 23.21 -3.11
N ARG A 111 -3.06 22.96 -2.80
CA ARG A 111 -3.99 23.96 -2.26
C ARG A 111 -3.84 24.18 -0.75
N ASP A 112 -3.03 23.36 -0.10
CA ASP A 112 -2.65 23.50 1.30
C ASP A 112 -1.23 22.99 1.52
N TYR A 113 -0.65 23.33 2.67
CA TYR A 113 0.71 22.96 3.06
C TYR A 113 0.96 21.45 3.04
N LYS A 114 -0.03 20.63 3.45
CA LYS A 114 0.12 19.18 3.54
C LYS A 114 0.13 18.55 2.15
N GLN A 115 -0.75 19.01 1.25
CA GLN A 115 -0.77 18.56 -0.13
C GLN A 115 0.55 18.91 -0.83
N ALA A 116 1.00 20.17 -0.74
CA ALA A 116 2.19 20.64 -1.43
C ALA A 116 3.48 19.95 -0.94
N SER A 117 3.66 19.81 0.38
CA SER A 117 4.82 19.09 0.97
C SER A 117 4.82 17.61 0.58
N THR A 118 3.66 16.96 0.60
CA THR A 118 3.51 15.55 0.21
C THR A 118 3.80 15.34 -1.27
N ASP A 119 3.30 16.23 -2.13
CA ASP A 119 3.58 16.19 -3.56
C ASP A 119 5.08 16.37 -3.84
N ALA A 120 5.73 17.32 -3.16
CA ALA A 120 7.16 17.60 -3.33
C ALA A 120 8.01 16.38 -2.96
N PHE A 121 7.71 15.74 -1.82
CA PHE A 121 8.38 14.52 -1.40
C PHE A 121 8.24 13.40 -2.44
N LYS A 122 7.03 13.14 -2.93
CA LYS A 122 6.79 12.09 -3.93
C LYS A 122 7.51 12.38 -5.25
N ARG A 123 7.54 13.63 -5.68
CA ARG A 123 8.22 14.05 -6.92
C ARG A 123 9.74 13.93 -6.80
N ALA A 124 10.33 14.31 -5.67
CA ALA A 124 11.76 14.08 -5.41
C ALA A 124 12.09 12.58 -5.40
N ALA A 125 11.22 11.74 -4.83
CA ALA A 125 11.37 10.29 -4.84
C ALA A 125 11.29 9.65 -6.24
N VAL A 126 10.43 10.15 -7.12
CA VAL A 126 10.38 9.74 -8.53
C VAL A 126 11.72 9.92 -9.20
N ARG A 127 12.47 10.98 -8.86
CA ARG A 127 13.79 11.19 -9.43
C ARG A 127 14.75 10.06 -9.11
N PHE A 128 14.57 9.33 -8.01
CA PHE A 128 15.32 8.11 -7.67
C PHE A 128 14.76 6.82 -8.27
N GLY A 129 13.69 6.91 -9.07
CA GLY A 129 13.04 5.79 -9.74
C GLY A 129 11.80 5.26 -9.03
N ILE A 130 11.53 5.69 -7.79
CA ILE A 130 10.35 5.25 -7.04
C ILE A 130 9.08 5.68 -7.77
N ALA A 131 8.22 4.72 -8.14
CA ALA A 131 6.97 4.99 -8.84
C ALA A 131 7.13 5.69 -10.21
N ASN A 132 8.31 5.61 -10.84
CA ASN A 132 8.53 6.17 -12.18
C ASN A 132 7.56 5.57 -13.22
N GLU A 133 7.13 4.32 -13.02
CA GLU A 133 6.13 3.65 -13.86
C GLU A 133 4.78 4.38 -13.92
N LEU A 134 4.45 5.27 -12.96
CA LEU A 134 3.23 6.08 -13.02
C LEU A 134 3.21 7.02 -14.24
N TYR A 135 4.36 7.43 -14.76
CA TYR A 135 4.45 8.27 -15.95
C TYR A 135 4.18 7.51 -17.26
N ALA A 136 4.16 6.17 -17.22
CA ALA A 136 3.75 5.36 -18.35
C ALA A 136 2.22 5.20 -18.44
N TYR A 137 1.47 5.66 -17.44
CA TYR A 137 0.01 5.57 -17.46
C TYR A 137 -0.60 6.58 -18.43
N GLU A 138 -1.36 6.06 -19.40
CA GLU A 138 -2.20 6.84 -20.30
C GLU A 138 -3.30 7.63 -19.59
N GLN A 139 -3.81 8.67 -20.27
CA GLN A 139 -4.90 9.50 -19.75
C GLN A 139 -6.19 8.69 -19.56
N ASN A 140 -6.63 8.56 -18.31
CA ASN A 140 -7.81 7.78 -17.98
C ASN A 140 -9.06 8.67 -17.85
N TRP A 141 -9.87 8.75 -18.91
CA TRP A 141 -11.11 9.54 -18.92
C TRP A 141 -12.30 8.72 -18.50
N VAL A 142 -12.88 8.99 -17.32
CA VAL A 142 -13.96 8.17 -16.74
C VAL A 142 -15.27 8.97 -16.76
N GLU A 143 -16.36 8.28 -17.07
CA GLU A 143 -17.71 8.87 -17.04
C GLU A 143 -18.09 9.19 -15.59
N MET A 144 -18.70 10.36 -15.39
CA MET A 144 -19.17 10.90 -14.12
C MET A 144 -20.69 10.89 -14.10
N ASP A 145 -21.28 10.71 -12.93
CA ASP A 145 -22.74 10.74 -12.72
C ASP A 145 -23.35 12.16 -12.82
N GLY A 146 -22.51 13.20 -12.96
CA GLY A 146 -22.91 14.59 -13.12
C GLY A 146 -21.71 15.52 -13.26
N ASP A 147 -21.97 16.83 -13.30
CA ASP A 147 -20.97 17.93 -13.31
C ASP A 147 -20.78 18.62 -11.94
N GLY A 148 -21.58 18.22 -10.95
CA GLY A 148 -21.53 18.79 -9.61
C GLY A 148 -20.22 18.50 -8.87
N LYS A 149 -19.93 19.31 -7.84
CA LYS A 149 -18.74 19.16 -6.98
C LYS A 149 -18.60 17.78 -6.32
N TYR A 150 -19.72 17.09 -6.11
CA TYR A 150 -19.78 15.75 -5.49
C TYR A 150 -20.05 14.63 -6.49
N ALA A 151 -19.95 14.93 -7.79
CA ALA A 151 -20.09 13.92 -8.84
C ALA A 151 -19.07 12.80 -8.62
N LYS A 152 -19.53 11.57 -8.82
CA LYS A 152 -18.73 10.36 -8.64
C LYS A 152 -18.51 9.69 -9.98
N PRO A 153 -17.37 8.99 -10.15
CA PRO A 153 -17.17 8.19 -11.33
C PRO A 153 -18.18 7.04 -11.35
N VAL A 154 -18.79 6.82 -12.52
CA VAL A 154 -19.80 5.76 -12.73
C VAL A 154 -19.18 4.37 -12.66
N GLU A 155 -17.93 4.24 -13.14
CA GLU A 155 -17.11 3.04 -13.01
C GLU A 155 -15.84 3.33 -12.20
N ASP A 156 -15.31 2.31 -11.52
CA ASP A 156 -14.04 2.46 -10.80
C ASP A 156 -12.90 2.84 -11.78
N PRO A 157 -12.12 3.90 -11.52
CA PRO A 157 -11.08 4.34 -12.45
C PRO A 157 -10.02 3.28 -12.76
N GLN A 158 -9.66 2.40 -11.82
CA GLN A 158 -8.73 1.31 -12.07
C GLN A 158 -9.33 0.32 -13.08
N GLN A 159 -10.60 -0.06 -12.91
CA GLN A 159 -11.30 -0.94 -13.85
C GLN A 159 -11.42 -0.31 -15.24
N ALA A 160 -11.76 0.99 -15.31
CA ALA A 160 -11.83 1.75 -16.56
C ALA A 160 -10.50 1.77 -17.32
N TYR A 161 -9.39 1.89 -16.58
CA TYR A 161 -8.05 1.87 -17.14
C TYR A 161 -7.67 0.48 -17.66
N VAL A 162 -7.85 -0.56 -16.84
CA VAL A 162 -7.53 -1.95 -17.22
C VAL A 162 -8.35 -2.40 -18.43
N ARG A 163 -9.62 -2.00 -18.52
CA ARG A 163 -10.48 -2.31 -19.67
C ARG A 163 -9.95 -1.72 -20.98
N ARG A 164 -9.40 -0.50 -20.94
CA ARG A 164 -8.88 0.21 -22.12
C ARG A 164 -7.45 -0.16 -22.48
N TYR A 165 -6.59 -0.24 -21.47
CA TYR A 165 -5.13 -0.32 -21.66
C TYR A 165 -4.54 -1.63 -21.14
N GLY A 166 -5.27 -2.41 -20.34
CA GLY A 166 -4.77 -3.62 -19.67
C GLY A 166 -4.38 -4.79 -20.59
N LYS A 167 -4.54 -4.65 -21.92
CA LYS A 167 -4.00 -5.60 -22.91
C LYS A 167 -2.70 -5.14 -23.57
N LEU A 168 -2.23 -3.93 -23.29
CA LEU A 168 -1.00 -3.35 -23.85
C LEU A 168 -0.14 -2.81 -22.70
N GLY A 169 0.84 -3.59 -22.23
CA GLY A 169 1.99 -3.04 -21.52
C GLY A 169 2.10 -3.27 -20.01
N VAL A 170 1.40 -4.23 -19.41
CA VAL A 170 1.94 -4.81 -18.16
C VAL A 170 3.13 -5.65 -18.58
N VAL A 171 4.34 -5.18 -18.26
CA VAL A 171 5.55 -6.01 -18.27
C VAL A 171 5.29 -7.15 -17.29
N SER A 172 4.73 -8.22 -17.83
CA SER A 172 4.63 -9.51 -17.17
C SER A 172 6.05 -10.03 -17.15
N THR A 173 6.73 -9.89 -16.02
CA THR A 173 8.01 -10.57 -15.76
C THR A 173 7.73 -12.06 -15.60
N ASN A 174 7.40 -12.72 -16.71
CA ASN A 174 7.48 -14.16 -16.84
C ASN A 174 8.87 -14.49 -17.38
N GLY A 175 9.84 -14.51 -16.47
CA GLY A 175 11.16 -15.09 -16.68
C GLY A 175 11.32 -16.34 -15.82
N ALA A 176 10.45 -17.32 -16.00
CA ALA A 176 10.63 -18.68 -15.48
C ALA A 176 10.74 -19.63 -16.67
N THR A 177 11.95 -19.73 -17.22
CA THR A 177 12.32 -20.84 -18.08
C THR A 177 12.38 -22.10 -17.24
N SER A 178 11.55 -23.05 -17.64
CA SER A 178 11.58 -24.45 -17.24
C SER A 178 12.96 -25.06 -17.48
N ASP A 179 13.59 -25.57 -16.43
CA ASP A 179 14.43 -26.76 -16.53
C ASP A 179 14.29 -27.58 -15.25
N GLN A 180 13.91 -28.84 -15.45
CA GLN A 180 13.76 -29.83 -14.41
C GLN A 180 15.09 -30.55 -14.16
N ASN A 181 15.27 -30.98 -12.90
CA ASN A 181 16.22 -31.95 -12.35
C ASN A 181 17.55 -31.44 -11.79
N GLY A 182 17.69 -31.56 -10.46
CA GLY A 182 18.96 -31.51 -9.75
C GLY A 182 18.80 -31.44 -8.23
N VAL A 183 19.04 -32.57 -7.55
CA VAL A 183 18.94 -32.78 -6.10
C VAL A 183 20.05 -32.04 -5.34
N ALA A 184 19.71 -31.39 -4.20
CA ALA A 184 20.40 -31.46 -2.89
C ALA A 184 20.44 -30.13 -2.10
N SER A 185 19.84 -30.19 -0.90
CA SER A 185 20.05 -29.42 0.34
C SER A 185 19.78 -27.89 0.38
N PRO A 186 19.09 -27.40 1.43
CA PRO A 186 18.81 -25.98 1.60
C PRO A 186 20.01 -25.25 2.22
N PRO A 187 20.37 -24.04 1.77
CA PRO A 187 21.09 -23.13 2.63
C PRO A 187 20.09 -22.53 3.61
N THR A 188 20.30 -22.83 4.89
CA THR A 188 19.76 -22.15 6.05
C THR A 188 20.02 -20.65 5.91
N SER A 189 19.07 -19.91 5.31
CA SER A 189 19.05 -18.45 5.33
C SER A 189 18.28 -18.01 6.57
N LEU A 190 19.01 -17.81 7.65
CA LEU A 190 18.54 -17.18 8.88
C LEU A 190 18.34 -15.68 8.65
N LEU A 191 17.23 -15.31 8.01
CA LEU A 191 16.59 -14.01 8.20
C LEU A 191 15.08 -14.25 8.25
N THR A 192 14.60 -14.39 9.47
CA THR A 192 13.24 -14.70 9.90
C THR A 192 12.20 -13.71 9.39
N ASP A 193 11.18 -14.29 8.75
CA ASP A 193 9.75 -13.93 8.79
C ASP A 193 9.36 -12.73 9.66
N LEU A 194 9.46 -11.53 9.10
CA LEU A 194 8.39 -10.56 9.31
C LEU A 194 7.30 -10.91 8.29
N GLU A 195 6.32 -11.71 8.72
CA GLU A 195 5.16 -12.15 7.93
C GLU A 195 4.49 -10.98 7.21
N ILE A 196 4.84 -10.76 5.94
CA ILE A 196 4.07 -9.88 5.05
C ILE A 196 2.82 -10.66 4.67
N VAL A 197 1.79 -10.56 5.50
CA VAL A 197 0.49 -11.18 5.25
C VAL A 197 -0.22 -10.45 4.11
N SER A 198 -0.33 -11.12 2.95
CA SER A 198 -1.07 -10.61 1.79
C SER A 198 -2.58 -10.78 1.95
N CYS A 199 -3.34 -9.83 1.39
CA CYS A 199 -4.79 -9.84 1.43
C CYS A 199 -5.35 -11.09 0.74
N PRO A 200 -6.23 -11.88 1.39
CA PRO A 200 -6.77 -13.11 0.82
C PRO A 200 -7.74 -12.86 -0.35
N LYS A 201 -8.23 -11.62 -0.52
CA LYS A 201 -9.17 -11.27 -1.60
C LYS A 201 -8.48 -10.74 -2.86
N CYS A 202 -7.45 -9.91 -2.72
CA CYS A 202 -6.83 -9.22 -3.85
C CYS A 202 -5.32 -9.45 -3.96
N GLY A 203 -4.72 -10.22 -3.04
CA GLY A 203 -3.27 -10.42 -2.97
C GLY A 203 -2.47 -9.17 -2.58
N GLY A 204 -3.12 -8.02 -2.38
CA GLY A 204 -2.48 -6.75 -2.03
C GLY A 204 -2.05 -6.66 -0.57
N ARG A 205 -1.32 -5.60 -0.20
CA ARG A 205 -0.83 -5.38 1.17
C ARG A 205 -1.97 -5.16 2.18
N MET A 206 -1.72 -5.51 3.44
CA MET A 206 -2.63 -5.29 4.55
C MET A 206 -1.99 -4.41 5.64
N TRP A 207 -2.78 -3.55 6.28
CA TRP A 207 -2.43 -2.88 7.53
C TRP A 207 -2.43 -3.90 8.67
N ASP A 208 -1.32 -3.99 9.41
CA ASP A 208 -1.26 -4.73 10.68
C ASP A 208 -1.79 -3.84 11.82
N ASN A 209 -2.96 -4.19 12.34
CA ASN A 209 -3.64 -3.48 13.41
C ASN A 209 -3.47 -4.18 14.77
N ARG A 210 -2.68 -5.25 14.88
CA ARG A 210 -2.54 -6.02 16.14
C ARG A 210 -2.05 -5.16 17.30
N LEU A 211 -1.18 -4.19 17.02
CA LEU A 211 -0.62 -3.28 18.02
C LEU A 211 -1.51 -2.07 18.33
N THR A 212 -2.42 -1.71 17.41
CA THR A 212 -3.21 -0.47 17.51
C THR A 212 -4.69 -0.71 17.84
N LYS A 213 -5.18 -1.96 17.73
CA LYS A 213 -6.57 -2.30 18.03
C LYS A 213 -6.87 -2.20 19.53
N ARG A 214 -7.93 -1.46 19.88
CA ARG A 214 -8.45 -1.38 21.27
C ARG A 214 -9.41 -2.52 21.61
N ASN A 215 -10.10 -3.07 20.60
CA ASN A 215 -11.02 -4.20 20.76
C ASN A 215 -10.29 -5.49 20.37
N PRO A 216 -10.12 -6.47 21.29
CA PRO A 216 -9.46 -7.74 20.99
C PRO A 216 -10.10 -8.52 19.84
N LYS A 217 -11.43 -8.35 19.63
CA LYS A 217 -12.19 -9.01 18.56
C LYS A 217 -12.11 -8.28 17.21
N ALA A 218 -11.46 -7.10 17.13
CA ALA A 218 -11.29 -6.40 15.87
C ALA A 218 -10.31 -7.16 14.95
N PRO A 219 -10.40 -6.96 13.61
CA PRO A 219 -9.50 -7.61 12.67
C PRO A 219 -8.04 -7.30 12.98
N ASP A 220 -7.20 -8.32 12.93
CA ASP A 220 -5.75 -8.19 13.05
C ASP A 220 -5.17 -7.48 11.83
N TYR A 221 -5.68 -7.81 10.64
CA TYR A 221 -5.26 -7.18 9.41
C TYR A 221 -6.44 -6.63 8.62
N LYS A 222 -6.26 -5.46 8.03
CA LYS A 222 -7.23 -4.84 7.11
C LYS A 222 -6.55 -4.49 5.79
N CYS A 223 -7.16 -4.83 4.67
CA CYS A 223 -6.60 -4.52 3.35
C CYS A 223 -6.37 -3.00 3.19
N GLN A 224 -5.24 -2.63 2.60
CA GLN A 224 -4.92 -1.23 2.33
C GLN A 224 -5.70 -0.67 1.14
N ASN A 225 -6.08 -1.53 0.18
CA ASN A 225 -6.89 -1.14 -0.97
C ASN A 225 -8.33 -0.82 -0.52
N ARG A 226 -8.73 0.45 -0.67
CA ARG A 226 -10.05 0.95 -0.28
C ARG A 226 -11.22 0.30 -1.04
N SER A 227 -10.97 -0.21 -2.23
CA SER A 227 -11.97 -0.93 -3.04
C SER A 227 -12.02 -2.43 -2.70
N CYS A 228 -11.27 -2.90 -1.69
CA CYS A 228 -11.20 -4.30 -1.29
C CYS A 228 -11.49 -4.48 0.21
N ASP A 229 -12.61 -5.14 0.52
CA ASP A 229 -13.02 -5.45 1.91
C ASP A 229 -12.31 -6.70 2.48
N GLY A 230 -11.01 -6.83 2.23
CA GLY A 230 -10.20 -7.93 2.76
C GLY A 230 -9.86 -7.68 4.23
N VAL A 231 -10.15 -8.66 5.09
CA VAL A 231 -9.82 -8.61 6.52
C VAL A 231 -9.35 -9.99 7.00
N ILE A 232 -8.42 -10.00 7.95
CA ILE A 232 -8.00 -11.21 8.66
C ILE A 232 -8.28 -10.99 10.14
N TRP A 233 -9.03 -11.92 10.72
CA TRP A 233 -9.46 -11.88 12.11
C TRP A 233 -8.46 -12.63 13.00
N PRO A 234 -8.33 -12.24 14.28
CA PRO A 234 -7.55 -13.01 15.23
C PRO A 234 -8.07 -14.47 15.32
N PRO A 235 -7.18 -15.44 15.56
CA PRO A 235 -7.58 -16.83 15.73
C PRO A 235 -8.59 -16.93 16.88
N LYS A 236 -9.69 -17.65 16.66
CA LYS A 236 -10.65 -17.93 17.74
C LYS A 236 -9.95 -18.83 18.77
N PRO A 237 -10.08 -18.55 20.08
CA PRO A 237 -9.56 -19.44 21.10
C PRO A 237 -10.19 -20.83 20.90
N VAL A 238 -9.35 -21.85 20.77
CA VAL A 238 -9.77 -23.24 20.64
C VAL A 238 -10.20 -23.68 22.04
N GLY A 239 -11.50 -23.59 22.32
CA GLY A 239 -12.07 -23.91 23.61
C GLY A 239 -13.59 -23.95 23.51
N ASP A 240 -14.09 -25.13 23.13
CA ASP A 240 -15.31 -25.80 23.58
C ASP A 240 -15.88 -26.64 22.44
N VAL A 241 -15.47 -27.91 22.41
CA VAL A 241 -16.19 -28.97 21.73
C VAL A 241 -17.59 -29.00 22.36
N LYS A 242 -18.62 -28.63 21.58
CA LYS A 242 -20.01 -28.83 22.00
C LYS A 242 -20.28 -30.34 22.07
N GLU A 243 -20.25 -30.91 23.27
CA GLU A 243 -20.85 -32.21 23.53
C GLU A 243 -22.37 -32.11 23.29
N GLU A 244 -22.84 -32.87 22.30
CA GLU A 244 -24.26 -33.14 22.09
C GLU A 244 -24.81 -33.92 23.28
N LYS A 245 -25.68 -33.29 24.08
CA LYS A 245 -26.47 -34.01 25.09
C LYS A 245 -27.50 -34.91 24.40
N LYS A 246 -27.17 -36.19 24.23
CA LYS A 246 -28.16 -37.26 24.10
C LYS A 246 -28.85 -37.47 25.44
N ALA A 247 -30.18 -37.35 25.43
CA ALA A 247 -31.03 -37.74 26.55
C ALA A 247 -31.02 -39.27 26.69
N ALA A 248 -30.71 -39.76 27.89
CA ALA A 248 -31.01 -41.12 28.31
C ALA A 248 -31.50 -41.08 29.76
N THR A 249 -32.79 -41.38 29.90
CA THR A 249 -33.56 -41.58 31.13
C THR A 249 -33.22 -42.92 31.78
N THR A 250 -33.51 -43.04 33.09
CA THR A 250 -33.55 -44.25 33.98
C THR A 250 -32.30 -44.34 34.88
N SER A 251 -32.31 -44.49 36.21
CA SER A 251 -33.25 -44.91 37.28
C SER A 251 -32.63 -44.43 38.61
N VAL A 252 -33.33 -44.20 39.74
CA VAL A 252 -33.66 -45.16 40.82
C VAL A 252 -34.33 -44.37 41.97
N LEU A 253 -35.28 -44.99 42.66
CA LEU A 253 -36.06 -44.54 43.83
C LEU A 253 -35.30 -44.67 45.18
N VAL A 254 -35.95 -44.16 46.25
CA VAL A 254 -35.66 -44.26 47.71
C VAL A 254 -34.82 -43.10 48.25
N GLY A 255 -35.20 -42.34 49.28
CA GLY A 255 -36.35 -42.34 50.19
C GLY A 255 -35.94 -41.65 51.52
N GLY A 256 -36.80 -40.78 52.05
CA GLY A 256 -36.94 -40.44 53.48
C GLY A 256 -35.92 -39.50 54.15
N GLY A 257 -36.42 -38.50 54.88
CA GLY A 257 -35.71 -37.84 55.99
C GLY A 257 -35.84 -36.32 56.04
N GLU A 258 -36.79 -35.83 56.83
CA GLU A 258 -37.04 -34.42 57.20
C GLU A 258 -36.06 -33.91 58.28
N GLU A 259 -36.01 -32.57 58.43
CA GLU A 259 -35.45 -31.76 59.55
C GLU A 259 -33.91 -31.80 59.74
N GLU A 260 -33.15 -30.70 59.91
CA GLU A 260 -33.32 -29.51 60.77
C GLU A 260 -32.59 -28.27 60.17
N LEU A 261 -33.20 -27.09 60.34
CA LEU A 261 -32.54 -25.76 60.45
C LEU A 261 -31.98 -25.60 61.89
N PRO A 262 -31.33 -24.50 62.34
CA PRO A 262 -30.92 -23.24 61.68
C PRO A 262 -29.47 -22.79 61.99
N PHE A 263 -28.94 -21.82 61.23
CA PHE A 263 -28.40 -20.51 61.66
C PHE A 263 -27.79 -19.78 60.46
#